data_AF-A0A3N9NCW0-F1
#
_entry.id   AF-A0A3N9NCW0-F1
#
_cell.length_a   1.000
_cell.length_b   1.000
_cell.length_c   1.000
_cell.angle_alpha   90.00
_cell.angle_beta   90.00
_cell.angle_gamma   90.00
#
_symmetry.space_group_name_H-M   'P 1'
#
loop_
_entity.id
_entity.type
_entity.pdbx_description
1 polymer ?
#
loop_
_entity_poly.entity_id
_entity_poly.type
_entity_poly.pdbx_seq_one_letter_code
_entity_poly.pdbx_strand_id
1 'polypeptide(L)'
;LPYIRRDGEVNPERNQYDKIPLRNLDLNVSTLALAYYLIDHDAYAEHAAKLVRAWFLDDATRMNPHLKYGQSIPGISEGRNVGIIESRSFFRIADAVRLLAGSKAWSAKDQQDFEAWLKQYLFWLIESDLGKQEAAAENNHGTWYDVQVAFFALYIGEIEIAQNILGQFPEKRIASQVEPDGRQPYELERTRAFSYSVMNLEGFFAAAQLGERAGLYIWNFSTEDGRSIRKALDFLIPFAIKEQKWEYRQITSWEDSYELFMALLLLASIKYDDERYEQLIEKLPGTNKKSSRVNLVYPAKK
;
A
#
# COMPACT_ATOMS: atom_id res chain seq x y z
N LEU A 1 17.66 23.09 15.80
CA LEU A 1 18.06 21.67 15.80
C LEU A 1 18.18 21.20 17.25
N PRO A 2 17.86 19.93 17.56
CA PRO A 2 17.27 18.94 16.66
C PRO A 2 15.79 19.24 16.33
N TYR A 3 15.24 18.64 15.28
CA TYR A 3 13.79 18.72 15.00
C TYR A 3 13.01 17.97 16.08
N ILE A 4 11.75 18.35 16.30
CA ILE A 4 10.85 17.67 17.25
C ILE A 4 9.69 17.01 16.51
N ARG A 5 9.26 15.83 16.98
CA ARG A 5 8.16 15.10 16.35
C ARG A 5 6.82 15.74 16.72
N ARG A 6 6.02 16.07 15.69
CA ARG A 6 4.59 16.39 15.81
C ARG A 6 3.79 15.38 14.98
N ASP A 7 3.18 14.41 15.65
CA ASP A 7 2.55 13.29 14.94
C ASP A 7 1.36 13.77 14.09
N GLY A 8 1.30 13.33 12.85
CA GLY A 8 0.25 13.70 11.90
C GLY A 8 0.32 15.12 11.33
N GLU A 9 1.24 15.97 11.82
CA GLU A 9 1.51 17.30 11.27
C GLU A 9 2.67 17.22 10.26
N VAL A 10 2.37 17.51 9.00
CA VAL A 10 3.36 17.42 7.91
C VAL A 10 4.20 18.70 7.84
N ASN A 11 5.51 18.60 8.10
CA ASN A 11 6.44 19.70 7.85
C ASN A 11 6.59 19.93 6.33
N PRO A 12 6.26 21.13 5.79
CA PRO A 12 6.34 21.41 4.36
C PRO A 12 7.76 21.37 3.78
N GLU A 13 8.82 21.46 4.59
CA GLU A 13 10.20 21.33 4.12
C GLU A 13 10.48 19.99 3.43
N ARG A 14 9.70 18.95 3.76
CA ARG A 14 9.79 17.65 3.05
C ARG A 14 9.58 17.78 1.54
N ASN A 15 8.88 18.83 1.08
CA ASN A 15 8.56 19.04 -0.33
C ASN A 15 9.78 19.43 -1.16
N GLN A 16 10.90 19.75 -0.52
CA GLN A 16 12.18 20.04 -1.17
C GLN A 16 12.95 18.76 -1.58
N TYR A 17 12.46 17.58 -1.18
CA TYR A 17 13.09 16.28 -1.40
C TYR A 17 12.23 15.36 -2.28
N ASP A 18 12.61 14.10 -2.38
CA ASP A 18 12.10 13.14 -3.38
C ASP A 18 10.64 12.70 -3.18
N LYS A 19 10.01 13.03 -2.05
CA LYS A 19 8.65 12.55 -1.78
C LYS A 19 7.63 13.04 -2.80
N ILE A 20 7.66 14.33 -3.14
CA ILE A 20 6.69 14.92 -4.06
C ILE A 20 6.92 14.40 -5.48
N PRO A 21 8.16 14.36 -6.00
CA PRO A 21 8.48 13.67 -7.25
C PRO A 21 7.99 12.21 -7.27
N LEU A 22 8.26 11.42 -6.23
CA LEU A 22 7.82 10.02 -6.15
C LEU A 22 6.30 9.89 -6.16
N ARG A 23 5.58 10.75 -5.44
CA ARG A 23 4.11 10.76 -5.45
C ARG A 23 3.58 11.07 -6.85
N ASN A 24 4.17 12.04 -7.54
CA ASN A 24 3.75 12.43 -8.87
C ASN A 24 4.05 11.32 -9.89
N LEU A 25 5.19 10.64 -9.76
CA LEU A 25 5.52 9.46 -10.55
C LEU A 25 4.45 8.38 -10.41
N ASP A 26 4.14 7.96 -9.18
CA ASP A 26 3.11 6.96 -8.87
C ASP A 26 1.77 7.32 -9.51
N LEU A 27 1.27 8.55 -9.28
CA LEU A 27 0.01 9.01 -9.82
C LEU A 27 0.00 9.02 -11.35
N ASN A 28 1.06 9.53 -11.97
CA ASN A 28 1.13 9.67 -13.42
C ASN A 28 1.28 8.31 -14.11
N VAL A 29 2.24 7.47 -13.68
CA VAL A 29 2.46 6.15 -14.28
C VAL A 29 1.22 5.27 -14.12
N SER A 30 0.63 5.23 -12.92
CA SER A 30 -0.60 4.46 -12.68
C SER A 30 -1.77 4.93 -13.54
N THR A 31 -1.91 6.24 -13.74
CA THR A 31 -3.01 6.79 -14.57
C THR A 31 -2.79 6.53 -16.05
N LEU A 32 -1.59 6.77 -16.56
CA LEU A 32 -1.24 6.61 -17.96
C LEU A 32 -1.26 5.15 -18.40
N ALA A 33 -0.69 4.25 -17.59
CA ALA A 33 -0.69 2.82 -17.91
C ALA A 33 -2.11 2.22 -17.88
N LEU A 34 -2.94 2.63 -16.91
CA LEU A 34 -4.35 2.21 -16.88
C LEU A 34 -5.12 2.77 -18.08
N ALA A 35 -4.90 4.03 -18.46
CA ALA A 35 -5.51 4.62 -19.65
C ALA A 35 -5.09 3.85 -20.91
N TYR A 36 -3.80 3.58 -21.08
CA TYR A 36 -3.31 2.75 -22.19
C TYR A 36 -4.01 1.39 -22.23
N TYR A 37 -4.04 0.66 -21.10
CA TYR A 37 -4.66 -0.66 -21.03
C TYR A 37 -6.15 -0.65 -21.40
N LEU A 38 -6.89 0.41 -21.06
CA LEU A 38 -8.34 0.47 -21.29
C LEU A 38 -8.72 0.98 -22.68
N ILE A 39 -7.94 1.88 -23.29
CA ILE A 39 -8.32 2.56 -24.55
C ILE A 39 -7.28 2.46 -25.67
N ASP A 40 -6.18 1.72 -25.46
CA ASP A 40 -5.16 1.36 -26.45
C ASP A 40 -4.57 2.56 -27.23
N HIS A 41 -4.33 3.66 -26.51
CA HIS A 41 -3.74 4.87 -27.10
C HIS A 41 -2.25 4.99 -26.75
N ASP A 42 -1.39 4.67 -27.72
CA ASP A 42 0.07 4.53 -27.57
C ASP A 42 0.78 5.69 -26.84
N ALA A 43 0.33 6.95 -27.05
CA ALA A 43 0.96 8.10 -26.38
C ALA A 43 0.94 8.02 -24.85
N TYR A 44 -0.04 7.33 -24.24
CA TYR A 44 -0.06 7.11 -22.80
C TYR A 44 1.02 6.11 -22.36
N ALA A 45 1.19 5.01 -23.10
CA ALA A 45 2.26 4.05 -22.84
C ALA A 45 3.65 4.68 -23.03
N GLU A 46 3.83 5.47 -24.09
CA GLU A 46 5.08 6.21 -24.34
C GLU A 46 5.46 7.12 -23.17
N HIS A 47 4.50 7.89 -22.65
CA HIS A 47 4.77 8.78 -21.53
C HIS A 47 4.99 8.03 -20.22
N ALA A 48 4.20 6.98 -19.94
CA ALA A 48 4.41 6.13 -18.77
C ALA A 48 5.81 5.49 -18.78
N ALA A 49 6.19 4.88 -19.91
CA ALA A 49 7.49 4.26 -20.09
C ALA A 49 8.65 5.26 -19.91
N LYS A 50 8.50 6.49 -20.44
CA LYS A 50 9.49 7.57 -20.23
C LYS A 50 9.69 7.89 -18.75
N LEU A 51 8.61 8.00 -17.98
CA LEU A 51 8.67 8.31 -16.55
C LEU A 51 9.33 7.17 -15.75
N VAL A 52 9.00 5.92 -16.07
CA VAL A 52 9.59 4.74 -15.42
C VAL A 52 11.09 4.65 -15.74
N ARG A 53 11.49 4.85 -17.01
CA ARG A 53 12.92 4.88 -17.39
C ARG A 53 13.68 5.94 -16.61
N ALA A 54 13.19 7.17 -16.59
CA ALA A 54 13.86 8.27 -15.89
C ALA A 54 14.06 7.97 -14.40
N TRP A 55 13.08 7.35 -13.74
CA TRP A 55 13.16 7.10 -12.30
C TRP A 55 13.96 5.84 -11.95
N PHE A 56 13.91 4.78 -12.75
CA PHE A 56 14.46 3.47 -12.36
C PHE A 56 15.65 3.01 -13.20
N LEU A 57 15.75 3.43 -14.46
CA LEU A 57 16.63 2.78 -15.44
C LEU A 57 17.74 3.70 -15.96
N ASP A 58 17.41 4.95 -16.27
CA ASP A 58 18.34 5.91 -16.89
C ASP A 58 19.47 6.28 -15.92
N ASP A 59 20.72 5.99 -16.28
CA ASP A 59 21.90 6.16 -15.39
C ASP A 59 22.05 7.60 -14.85
N ALA A 60 21.63 8.60 -15.61
CA ALA A 60 21.74 10.01 -15.22
C ALA A 60 20.76 10.43 -14.12
N THR A 61 19.65 9.70 -13.95
CA THR A 61 18.52 10.13 -13.11
C THR A 61 17.97 9.06 -12.19
N ARG A 62 18.34 7.78 -12.39
CA ARG A 62 17.76 6.67 -11.66
C ARG A 62 17.95 6.81 -10.14
N MET A 63 16.91 6.45 -9.42
CA MET A 63 16.98 6.19 -7.99
C MET A 63 17.81 4.92 -7.75
N ASN A 64 18.77 4.96 -6.83
CA ASN A 64 19.44 3.72 -6.39
C ASN A 64 18.43 2.80 -5.66
N PRO A 65 18.51 1.47 -5.81
CA PRO A 65 17.53 0.53 -5.27
C PRO A 65 17.64 0.32 -3.74
N HIS A 66 17.56 1.41 -2.97
CA HIS A 66 17.58 1.40 -1.50
C HIS A 66 16.92 2.66 -0.90
N LEU A 67 16.50 2.59 0.36
CA LEU A 67 15.99 3.72 1.15
C LEU A 67 16.88 4.06 2.34
N LYS A 68 18.21 3.99 2.17
CA LYS A 68 19.18 4.32 3.22
C LYS A 68 18.95 5.70 3.86
N TYR A 69 18.43 6.65 3.09
CA TYR A 69 18.19 8.03 3.50
C TYR A 69 16.70 8.36 3.71
N GLY A 70 15.84 7.35 3.76
CA GLY A 70 14.40 7.50 3.92
C GLY A 70 14.05 8.16 5.25
N GLN A 71 13.21 9.20 5.19
CA GLN A 71 12.77 9.98 6.37
C GLN A 71 13.90 10.38 7.33
N SER A 72 14.99 10.91 6.77
CA SER A 72 16.03 11.61 7.52
C SER A 72 15.43 12.72 8.39
N ILE A 73 16.10 13.03 9.50
CA ILE A 73 15.70 14.10 10.42
C ILE A 73 16.93 15.00 10.67
N PRO A 74 16.88 16.29 10.28
CA PRO A 74 17.96 17.22 10.54
C PRO A 74 18.39 17.24 12.02
N GLY A 75 19.69 17.02 12.24
CA GLY A 75 20.30 16.98 13.57
C GLY A 75 20.02 15.72 14.39
N ILE A 76 19.40 14.67 13.80
CA ILE A 76 19.14 13.40 14.50
C ILE A 76 19.60 12.18 13.69
N SER A 77 19.22 12.08 12.41
CA SER A 77 19.45 10.86 11.62
C SER A 77 19.49 11.15 10.13
N GLU A 78 20.41 10.49 9.41
CA GLU A 78 20.50 10.57 7.95
C GLU A 78 19.45 9.71 7.23
N GLY A 79 18.80 8.79 7.93
CA GLY A 79 17.78 7.90 7.40
C GLY A 79 17.38 6.83 8.41
N ARG A 80 16.13 6.38 8.32
CA ARG A 80 15.51 5.51 9.33
C ARG A 80 14.65 4.45 8.68
N ASN A 81 14.45 3.34 9.40
CA ASN A 81 13.64 2.20 8.98
C ASN A 81 12.23 2.65 8.52
N VAL A 82 11.59 3.54 9.28
CA VAL A 82 10.25 4.05 8.96
C VAL A 82 10.15 4.76 7.61
N GLY A 83 11.27 5.13 6.98
CA GLY A 83 11.31 5.65 5.61
C GLY A 83 10.95 4.62 4.55
N ILE A 84 10.97 3.31 4.86
CA ILE A 84 10.52 2.23 3.98
C ILE A 84 9.01 2.32 3.69
N ILE A 85 8.23 3.00 4.54
CA ILE A 85 6.82 3.24 4.24
C ILE A 85 6.62 4.11 2.98
N GLU A 86 7.64 4.89 2.59
CA GLU A 86 7.53 5.80 1.45
C GLU A 86 7.49 5.07 0.10
N SER A 87 8.07 3.87 0.01
CA SER A 87 8.08 3.00 -1.17
C SER A 87 6.88 2.08 -1.27
N ARG A 88 5.87 2.22 -0.40
CA ARG A 88 4.56 1.62 -0.64
C ARG A 88 3.99 1.95 -2.02
N SER A 89 4.34 3.07 -2.65
CA SER A 89 3.87 3.35 -4.01
C SER A 89 4.51 2.45 -5.09
N PHE A 90 5.65 1.82 -4.81
CA PHE A 90 6.37 1.03 -5.81
C PHE A 90 5.58 -0.18 -6.30
N PHE A 91 4.74 -0.80 -5.47
CA PHE A 91 3.90 -1.91 -5.95
C PHE A 91 2.89 -1.43 -7.00
N ARG A 92 2.26 -0.26 -6.82
CA ARG A 92 1.36 0.33 -7.82
C ARG A 92 2.08 0.68 -9.11
N ILE A 93 3.28 1.25 -8.99
CA ILE A 93 4.12 1.56 -10.15
C ILE A 93 4.48 0.27 -10.90
N ALA A 94 4.87 -0.79 -10.19
CA ALA A 94 5.24 -2.07 -10.78
C ALA A 94 4.04 -2.76 -11.46
N ASP A 95 2.86 -2.75 -10.83
CA ASP A 95 1.63 -3.23 -11.47
C ASP A 95 1.26 -2.39 -12.71
N ALA A 96 1.44 -1.07 -12.66
CA ALA A 96 1.25 -0.21 -13.81
C ALA A 96 2.25 -0.53 -14.94
N VAL A 97 3.51 -0.86 -14.63
CA VAL A 97 4.49 -1.34 -15.62
C VAL A 97 4.02 -2.63 -16.30
N ARG A 98 3.38 -3.56 -15.58
CA ARG A 98 2.79 -4.76 -16.21
C ARG A 98 1.70 -4.43 -17.22
N LEU A 99 0.93 -3.37 -17.00
CA LEU A 99 -0.07 -2.90 -17.98
C LEU A 99 0.55 -2.33 -19.26
N LEU A 100 1.85 -1.98 -19.23
CA LEU A 100 2.60 -1.56 -20.43
C LEU A 100 3.15 -2.74 -21.23
N ALA A 101 3.09 -3.97 -20.69
CA ALA A 101 3.60 -5.15 -21.37
C ALA A 101 2.87 -5.37 -22.72
N GLY A 102 3.64 -5.60 -23.78
CA GLY A 102 3.12 -5.73 -25.14
C GLY A 102 3.01 -4.41 -25.92
N SER A 103 3.13 -3.26 -25.25
CA SER A 103 3.23 -1.96 -25.94
C SER A 103 4.56 -1.82 -26.67
N LYS A 104 4.58 -1.05 -27.77
CA LYS A 104 5.84 -0.69 -28.46
C LYS A 104 6.72 0.22 -27.60
N ALA A 105 6.13 0.91 -26.63
CA ALA A 105 6.79 1.85 -25.75
C ALA A 105 7.60 1.19 -24.62
N TRP A 106 7.35 -0.09 -24.31
CA TRP A 106 8.01 -0.82 -23.24
C TRP A 106 8.63 -2.11 -23.77
N SER A 107 9.95 -2.10 -23.96
CA SER A 107 10.67 -3.22 -24.56
C SER A 107 10.93 -4.34 -23.56
N ALA A 108 11.25 -5.54 -24.08
CA ALA A 108 11.71 -6.65 -23.23
C ALA A 108 12.97 -6.29 -22.40
N LYS A 109 13.83 -5.42 -22.93
CA LYS A 109 15.00 -4.92 -22.20
C LYS A 109 14.59 -4.01 -21.04
N ASP A 110 13.63 -3.10 -21.25
CA ASP A 110 13.13 -2.24 -20.17
C ASP A 110 12.53 -3.07 -19.04
N GLN A 111 11.76 -4.11 -19.39
CA GLN A 111 11.19 -5.04 -18.41
C GLN A 111 12.29 -5.76 -17.62
N GLN A 112 13.31 -6.29 -18.30
CA GLN A 112 14.42 -6.97 -17.65
C GLN A 112 15.20 -6.05 -16.71
N ASP A 113 15.50 -4.83 -17.14
CA ASP A 113 16.24 -3.86 -16.33
C ASP A 113 15.42 -3.40 -15.11
N PHE A 114 14.11 -3.23 -15.28
CA PHE A 114 13.20 -2.88 -14.18
C PHE A 114 13.07 -4.02 -13.16
N GLU A 115 12.92 -5.26 -13.61
CA GLU A 115 12.93 -6.44 -12.73
C GLU A 115 14.27 -6.58 -11.99
N ALA A 116 15.39 -6.29 -12.66
CA ALA A 116 16.71 -6.29 -12.02
C ALA A 116 16.83 -5.20 -10.94
N TRP A 117 16.23 -4.02 -11.14
CA TRP A 117 16.15 -2.98 -10.14
C TRP A 117 15.29 -3.41 -8.94
N LEU A 118 14.10 -3.97 -9.20
CA LEU A 118 13.21 -4.48 -8.15
C LEU A 118 13.86 -5.61 -7.35
N LYS A 119 14.60 -6.51 -8.01
CA LYS A 119 15.37 -7.56 -7.35
C LYS A 119 16.41 -6.97 -6.39
N GLN A 120 17.21 -6.01 -6.84
CA GLN A 120 18.18 -5.35 -5.96
C GLN A 120 17.50 -4.66 -4.75
N TYR A 121 16.36 -4.00 -4.99
CA TYR A 121 15.62 -3.35 -3.91
C TYR A 121 15.03 -4.35 -2.91
N LEU A 122 14.48 -5.47 -3.38
CA LEU A 122 13.95 -6.55 -2.54
C LEU A 122 15.05 -7.12 -1.63
N PHE A 123 16.22 -7.47 -2.19
CA PHE A 123 17.31 -8.01 -1.39
C PHE A 123 17.87 -6.98 -0.41
N TRP A 124 17.97 -5.70 -0.80
CA TRP A 124 18.28 -4.63 0.16
C TRP A 124 17.26 -4.55 1.30
N LEU A 125 15.97 -4.66 0.99
CA LEU A 125 14.88 -4.62 1.97
C LEU A 125 14.94 -5.79 2.97
N ILE A 126 15.38 -6.96 2.55
CA ILE A 126 15.51 -8.16 3.40
C ILE A 126 16.81 -8.13 4.21
N GLU A 127 17.92 -7.71 3.61
CA GLU A 127 19.25 -7.89 4.18
C GLU A 127 19.76 -6.70 4.99
N SER A 128 19.31 -5.48 4.67
CA SER A 128 19.78 -4.27 5.34
C SER A 128 19.29 -4.14 6.79
N ASP A 129 20.06 -3.44 7.63
CA ASP A 129 19.68 -3.20 9.02
C ASP A 129 18.38 -2.38 9.13
N LEU A 130 18.18 -1.40 8.24
CA LEU A 130 16.93 -0.63 8.18
C LEU A 130 15.75 -1.51 7.79
N GLY A 131 15.94 -2.42 6.85
CA GLY A 131 14.94 -3.41 6.44
C GLY A 131 14.55 -4.34 7.58
N LYS A 132 15.53 -4.92 8.28
CA LYS A 132 15.30 -5.79 9.45
C LYS A 132 14.59 -5.07 10.60
N GLN A 133 14.92 -3.80 10.83
CA GLN A 133 14.24 -2.96 11.84
C GLN A 133 12.78 -2.70 11.46
N GLU A 134 12.50 -2.40 10.18
CA GLU A 134 11.12 -2.20 9.71
C GLU A 134 10.32 -3.51 9.75
N ALA A 135 10.96 -4.64 9.42
CA ALA A 135 10.37 -5.96 9.53
C ALA A 135 9.93 -6.30 10.97
N ALA A 136 10.60 -5.72 11.97
CA ALA A 136 10.31 -5.89 13.39
C ALA A 136 9.27 -4.89 13.93
N ALA A 137 8.81 -3.92 13.13
CA ALA A 137 7.81 -2.95 13.58
C ALA A 137 6.47 -3.64 13.90
N GLU A 138 5.86 -3.24 15.02
CA GLU A 138 4.65 -3.86 15.57
C GLU A 138 3.35 -3.26 15.01
N ASN A 139 3.43 -2.14 14.30
CA ASN A 139 2.29 -1.41 13.74
C ASN A 139 2.22 -1.56 12.20
N ASN A 140 1.47 -0.67 11.54
CA ASN A 140 1.31 -0.64 10.08
C ASN A 140 2.63 -0.68 9.29
N HIS A 141 3.75 -0.22 9.84
CA HIS A 141 5.05 -0.33 9.18
C HIS A 141 5.45 -1.79 8.92
N GLY A 142 5.26 -2.67 9.90
CA GLY A 142 5.56 -4.09 9.75
C GLY A 142 4.62 -4.78 8.76
N THR A 143 3.35 -4.41 8.78
CA THR A 143 2.34 -4.89 7.81
C THR A 143 2.75 -4.54 6.38
N TRP A 144 3.11 -3.27 6.13
CA TRP A 144 3.49 -2.80 4.82
C TRP A 144 4.89 -3.24 4.39
N TYR A 145 5.79 -3.55 5.32
CA TYR A 145 7.04 -4.23 5.02
C TYR A 145 6.75 -5.62 4.40
N ASP A 146 5.93 -6.44 5.08
CA ASP A 146 5.65 -7.80 4.62
C ASP A 146 4.94 -7.79 3.25
N VAL A 147 3.99 -6.87 3.04
CA VAL A 147 3.31 -6.67 1.75
C VAL A 147 4.29 -6.31 0.64
N GLN A 148 5.22 -5.38 0.90
CA GLN A 148 6.22 -4.98 -0.09
C GLN A 148 7.13 -6.14 -0.48
N VAL A 149 7.69 -6.86 0.50
CA VAL A 149 8.55 -8.03 0.24
C VAL A 149 7.79 -9.08 -0.56
N ALA A 150 6.57 -9.43 -0.14
CA ALA A 150 5.74 -10.41 -0.83
C ALA A 150 5.43 -10.00 -2.28
N PHE A 151 5.04 -8.73 -2.48
CA PHE A 151 4.71 -8.22 -3.80
C PHE A 151 5.92 -8.27 -4.73
N PHE A 152 7.08 -7.74 -4.32
CA PHE A 152 8.25 -7.72 -5.19
C PHE A 152 8.77 -9.12 -5.47
N ALA A 153 8.76 -10.00 -4.47
CA ALA A 153 9.13 -11.40 -4.63
C ALA A 153 8.24 -12.10 -5.68
N LEU A 154 6.91 -11.97 -5.58
CA LEU A 154 5.99 -12.47 -6.61
C LEU A 154 6.21 -11.80 -7.97
N TYR A 155 6.58 -10.51 -7.98
CA TYR A 155 6.78 -9.77 -9.21
C TYR A 155 7.92 -10.35 -10.05
N ILE A 156 9.05 -10.64 -9.43
CA ILE A 156 10.27 -11.13 -10.08
C ILE A 156 10.42 -12.65 -10.06
N GLY A 157 9.39 -13.39 -9.59
CA GLY A 157 9.36 -14.85 -9.60
C GLY A 157 10.06 -15.55 -8.42
N GLU A 158 10.42 -14.83 -7.35
CA GLU A 158 10.98 -15.39 -6.11
C GLU A 158 9.86 -15.92 -5.19
N ILE A 159 9.09 -16.89 -5.67
CA ILE A 159 7.84 -17.35 -5.04
C ILE A 159 8.04 -17.85 -3.61
N GLU A 160 9.17 -18.52 -3.31
CA GLU A 160 9.47 -19.04 -1.98
C GLU A 160 9.59 -17.92 -0.92
N ILE A 161 10.16 -16.77 -1.28
CA ILE A 161 10.24 -15.60 -0.40
C ILE A 161 8.84 -15.10 -0.06
N ALA A 162 7.97 -15.00 -1.08
CA ALA A 162 6.60 -14.56 -0.89
C ALA A 162 5.80 -15.55 -0.02
N GLN A 163 5.90 -16.84 -0.29
CA GLN A 163 5.22 -17.88 0.49
C GLN A 163 5.67 -17.88 1.95
N ASN A 164 6.98 -17.74 2.20
CA ASN A 164 7.50 -17.71 3.56
C ASN A 164 6.96 -16.51 4.36
N ILE A 165 7.02 -15.30 3.79
CA ILE A 165 6.59 -14.11 4.53
C ILE A 165 5.07 -14.05 4.68
N LEU A 166 4.31 -14.43 3.65
CA LEU A 166 2.85 -14.46 3.70
C LEU A 166 2.32 -15.61 4.58
N GLY A 167 3.04 -16.73 4.68
CA GLY A 167 2.68 -17.84 5.56
C GLY A 167 2.79 -17.46 7.05
N GLN A 168 3.71 -16.56 7.39
CA GLN A 168 3.87 -16.04 8.76
C GLN A 168 2.96 -14.84 9.06
N PHE A 169 2.45 -14.17 8.03
CA PHE A 169 1.67 -12.94 8.14
C PHE A 169 0.46 -13.03 9.08
N PRO A 170 -0.35 -14.11 9.10
CA PRO A 170 -1.54 -14.15 9.93
C PRO A 170 -1.23 -14.05 11.43
N GLU A 171 -0.30 -14.86 11.93
CA GLU A 171 0.14 -14.81 13.32
C GLU A 171 0.95 -13.55 13.62
N LYS A 172 1.92 -13.22 12.74
CA LYS A 172 2.86 -12.13 12.99
C LYS A 172 2.20 -10.75 12.94
N ARG A 173 1.15 -10.57 12.12
CA ARG A 173 0.53 -9.26 11.85
C ARG A 173 -0.93 -9.21 12.27
N ILE A 174 -1.76 -10.15 11.86
CA ILE A 174 -3.20 -10.07 12.16
C ILE A 174 -3.44 -10.35 13.64
N ALA A 175 -2.93 -11.45 14.18
CA ALA A 175 -3.13 -11.82 15.58
C ALA A 175 -2.49 -10.83 16.56
N SER A 176 -1.37 -10.20 16.19
CA SER A 176 -0.64 -9.26 17.05
C SER A 176 -1.17 -7.81 17.00
N GLN A 177 -1.80 -7.40 15.90
CA GLN A 177 -2.22 -6.01 15.71
C GLN A 177 -3.73 -5.79 15.79
N VAL A 178 -4.53 -6.85 15.73
CA VAL A 178 -6.00 -6.79 15.79
C VAL A 178 -6.47 -7.41 17.09
N GLU A 179 -7.31 -6.68 17.84
CA GLU A 179 -7.98 -7.19 19.04
C GLU A 179 -9.23 -8.02 18.69
N PRO A 180 -9.77 -8.82 19.62
CA PRO A 180 -11.01 -9.60 19.42
C PRO A 180 -12.21 -8.79 18.89
N ASP A 181 -12.29 -7.51 19.25
CA ASP A 181 -13.34 -6.59 18.82
C ASP A 181 -13.00 -5.82 17.53
N GLY A 182 -11.85 -6.10 16.91
CA GLY A 182 -11.39 -5.48 15.68
C GLY A 182 -10.59 -4.19 15.85
N ARG A 183 -10.41 -3.71 17.08
CA ARG A 183 -9.53 -2.55 17.33
C ARG A 183 -8.10 -2.84 16.87
N GLN A 184 -7.42 -1.78 16.44
CA GLN A 184 -6.01 -1.79 16.07
C GLN A 184 -5.24 -0.85 17.01
N PRO A 185 -4.80 -1.32 18.21
CA PRO A 185 -4.37 -0.44 19.30
C PRO A 185 -3.27 0.56 18.90
N TYR A 186 -2.21 0.09 18.22
CA TYR A 186 -1.11 0.94 17.76
C TYR A 186 -1.55 2.06 16.81
N GLU A 187 -2.61 1.83 16.03
CA GLU A 187 -3.15 2.83 15.11
C GLU A 187 -4.11 3.79 15.80
N LEU A 188 -4.85 3.30 16.80
CA LEU A 188 -5.79 4.10 17.58
C LEU A 188 -5.12 5.14 18.49
N GLU A 189 -3.86 4.93 18.85
CA GLU A 189 -3.05 5.88 19.61
C GLU A 189 -2.57 7.10 18.77
N ARG A 190 -2.69 7.03 17.45
CA ARG A 190 -2.15 8.03 16.53
C ARG A 190 -3.03 9.28 16.46
N THR A 191 -2.43 10.41 16.08
CA THR A 191 -3.21 11.66 15.91
C THR A 191 -4.16 11.64 14.71
N ARG A 192 -3.92 10.73 13.77
CA ARG A 192 -4.77 10.44 12.59
C ARG A 192 -5.29 9.01 12.66
N ALA A 193 -5.87 8.63 13.81
CA ALA A 193 -6.15 7.24 14.16
C ALA A 193 -7.03 6.51 13.14
N PHE A 194 -8.06 7.16 12.59
CA PHE A 194 -8.91 6.54 11.58
C PHE A 194 -8.12 6.28 10.30
N SER A 195 -7.37 7.28 9.83
CA SER A 195 -6.54 7.15 8.63
C SER A 195 -5.47 6.06 8.78
N TYR A 196 -4.82 5.94 9.93
CA TYR A 196 -3.86 4.86 10.19
C TYR A 196 -4.53 3.48 10.26
N SER A 197 -5.71 3.38 10.87
CA SER A 197 -6.46 2.12 10.95
C SER A 197 -6.92 1.63 9.56
N VAL A 198 -7.39 2.53 8.69
CA VAL A 198 -7.73 2.22 7.30
C VAL A 198 -6.48 1.86 6.49
N MET A 199 -5.39 2.58 6.71
CA MET A 199 -4.11 2.34 6.04
C MET A 199 -3.51 0.96 6.39
N ASN A 200 -3.63 0.52 7.64
CA ASN A 200 -3.16 -0.81 8.05
C ASN A 200 -4.11 -1.90 7.55
N LEU A 201 -5.43 -1.66 7.57
CA LEU A 201 -6.43 -2.56 7.00
C LEU A 201 -6.20 -2.80 5.49
N GLU A 202 -5.84 -1.77 4.73
CA GLU A 202 -5.40 -1.90 3.34
C GLU A 202 -4.20 -2.87 3.21
N GLY A 203 -3.24 -2.80 4.14
CA GLY A 203 -2.11 -3.73 4.18
C GLY A 203 -2.54 -5.18 4.43
N PHE A 204 -3.48 -5.43 5.34
CA PHE A 204 -4.05 -6.77 5.56
C PHE A 204 -4.75 -7.31 4.31
N PHE A 205 -5.57 -6.49 3.65
CA PHE A 205 -6.24 -6.87 2.40
C PHE A 205 -5.23 -7.13 1.27
N ALA A 206 -4.20 -6.30 1.14
CA ALA A 206 -3.14 -6.50 0.16
C ALA A 206 -2.41 -7.83 0.40
N ALA A 207 -2.02 -8.13 1.63
CA ALA A 207 -1.38 -9.39 1.98
C ALA A 207 -2.27 -10.60 1.67
N ALA A 208 -3.58 -10.52 1.95
CA ALA A 208 -4.49 -11.62 1.65
C ALA A 208 -4.68 -11.85 0.14
N GLN A 209 -4.72 -10.78 -0.67
CA GLN A 209 -4.72 -10.91 -2.15
C GLN A 209 -3.40 -11.50 -2.67
N LEU A 210 -2.25 -11.08 -2.14
CA LEU A 210 -0.95 -11.65 -2.50
C LEU A 210 -0.84 -13.11 -2.06
N GLY A 211 -1.42 -13.45 -0.91
CA GLY A 211 -1.57 -14.82 -0.42
C GLY A 211 -2.18 -15.73 -1.47
N GLU A 212 -3.31 -15.34 -2.05
CA GLU A 212 -3.98 -16.15 -3.08
C GLU A 212 -3.07 -16.40 -4.29
N ARG A 213 -2.26 -15.41 -4.69
CA ARG A 213 -1.27 -15.55 -5.76
C ARG A 213 -0.10 -16.46 -5.38
N ALA A 214 0.21 -16.57 -4.10
CA ALA A 214 1.23 -17.45 -3.54
C ALA A 214 0.69 -18.85 -3.15
N GLY A 215 -0.61 -19.12 -3.35
CA GLY A 215 -1.26 -20.37 -2.95
C GLY A 215 -1.62 -20.47 -1.46
N LEU A 216 -1.72 -19.33 -0.77
CA LEU A 216 -2.06 -19.22 0.65
C LEU A 216 -3.38 -18.47 0.83
N TYR A 217 -4.33 -19.04 1.58
CA TYR A 217 -5.61 -18.37 1.82
C TYR A 217 -5.63 -17.73 3.21
N ILE A 218 -5.41 -16.41 3.26
CA ILE A 218 -5.31 -15.64 4.52
C ILE A 218 -6.67 -15.06 4.96
N TRP A 219 -7.61 -14.88 4.04
CA TRP A 219 -8.90 -14.20 4.30
C TRP A 219 -9.71 -14.79 5.45
N ASN A 220 -9.64 -16.11 5.65
CA ASN A 220 -10.39 -16.82 6.70
C ASN A 220 -9.62 -16.99 8.01
N PHE A 221 -8.40 -16.44 8.13
CA PHE A 221 -7.65 -16.52 9.36
C PHE A 221 -8.43 -15.87 10.51
N SER A 222 -8.52 -16.60 11.61
CA SER A 222 -9.04 -16.13 12.89
C SER A 222 -8.29 -16.82 14.02
N THR A 223 -7.90 -16.06 15.03
CA THR A 223 -7.47 -16.63 16.31
C THR A 223 -8.66 -17.22 17.08
N GLU A 224 -8.37 -17.99 18.13
CA GLU A 224 -9.40 -18.58 19.02
C GLU A 224 -10.28 -17.51 19.68
N ASP A 225 -9.72 -16.34 20.00
CA ASP A 225 -10.45 -15.19 20.55
C ASP A 225 -11.08 -14.27 19.47
N GLY A 226 -10.96 -14.62 18.19
CA GLY A 226 -11.72 -14.01 17.09
C GLY A 226 -11.03 -12.90 16.30
N ARG A 227 -9.73 -12.64 16.53
CA ARG A 227 -8.96 -11.60 15.82
C ARG A 227 -8.85 -11.96 14.34
N SER A 228 -9.26 -11.05 13.46
CA SER A 228 -9.27 -11.30 12.02
C SER A 228 -9.30 -9.99 11.21
N ILE A 229 -8.98 -10.09 9.93
CA ILE A 229 -9.14 -8.99 8.97
C ILE A 229 -10.59 -8.49 8.96
N ARG A 230 -11.56 -9.42 9.00
CA ARG A 230 -12.98 -9.09 8.98
C ARG A 230 -13.39 -8.29 10.22
N LYS A 231 -12.92 -8.66 11.41
CA LYS A 231 -13.15 -7.88 12.63
C LYS A 231 -12.58 -6.46 12.53
N ALA A 232 -11.36 -6.32 12.00
CA ALA A 232 -10.74 -5.01 11.82
C ALA A 232 -11.54 -4.10 10.87
N LEU A 233 -12.11 -4.65 9.80
CA LEU A 233 -13.03 -3.94 8.93
C LEU A 233 -14.33 -3.58 9.68
N ASP A 234 -14.97 -4.56 10.31
CA ASP A 234 -16.26 -4.38 10.99
C ASP A 234 -16.20 -3.34 12.11
N PHE A 235 -15.08 -3.24 12.83
CA PHE A 235 -14.84 -2.21 13.84
C PHE A 235 -14.93 -0.79 13.26
N LEU A 236 -14.39 -0.55 12.06
CA LEU A 236 -14.34 0.79 11.46
C LEU A 236 -15.67 1.24 10.85
N ILE A 237 -16.53 0.30 10.46
CA ILE A 237 -17.76 0.57 9.70
C ILE A 237 -18.69 1.58 10.40
N PRO A 238 -19.12 1.39 11.66
CA PRO A 238 -20.09 2.27 12.30
C PRO A 238 -19.62 3.74 12.37
N PHE A 239 -18.32 3.97 12.47
CA PHE A 239 -17.73 5.30 12.50
C PHE A 239 -17.60 5.93 11.10
N ALA A 240 -17.30 5.11 10.09
CA ALA A 240 -17.19 5.54 8.70
C ALA A 240 -18.54 6.05 8.17
N ILE A 241 -19.63 5.32 8.46
CA ILE A 241 -21.01 5.66 8.04
C ILE A 241 -21.73 6.61 9.01
N LYS A 242 -21.05 7.10 10.06
CA LYS A 242 -21.58 8.06 11.05
C LYS A 242 -22.74 7.55 11.92
N GLU A 243 -22.88 6.24 12.07
CA GLU A 243 -23.78 5.63 13.05
C GLU A 243 -23.21 5.71 14.48
N GLN A 244 -21.88 5.78 14.62
CA GLN A 244 -21.20 6.02 15.90
C GLN A 244 -20.21 7.19 15.83
N LYS A 245 -20.00 7.85 16.98
CA LYS A 245 -19.04 8.93 17.12
C LYS A 245 -17.63 8.35 17.26
N TRP A 246 -16.68 8.89 16.49
CA TRP A 246 -15.26 8.57 16.64
C TRP A 246 -14.70 9.20 17.92
N GLU A 247 -14.22 8.38 18.86
CA GLU A 247 -13.71 8.82 20.16
C GLU A 247 -12.19 9.01 20.19
N TYR A 248 -11.48 8.57 19.14
CA TYR A 248 -10.03 8.69 19.02
C TYR A 248 -9.62 10.00 18.31
N ARG A 249 -8.33 10.32 18.33
CA ARG A 249 -7.82 11.52 17.67
C ARG A 249 -7.89 11.37 16.15
N GLN A 250 -8.31 12.44 15.47
CA GLN A 250 -8.26 12.52 14.02
C GLN A 250 -8.11 13.98 13.60
N ILE A 251 -6.87 14.45 13.54
CA ILE A 251 -6.53 15.86 13.32
C ILE A 251 -6.62 16.30 11.84
N THR A 252 -6.91 15.37 10.93
CA THR A 252 -7.11 15.64 9.49
C THR A 252 -8.47 15.12 9.03
N SER A 253 -8.97 15.63 7.89
CA SER A 253 -10.19 15.10 7.25
C SER A 253 -10.09 13.60 6.98
N TRP A 254 -11.25 12.95 6.88
CA TRP A 254 -11.42 11.54 6.54
C TRP A 254 -11.51 11.32 5.03
N GLU A 255 -11.65 12.40 4.24
CA GLU A 255 -11.89 12.36 2.79
C GLU A 255 -10.93 11.42 2.06
N ASP A 256 -9.62 11.57 2.29
CA ASP A 256 -8.59 10.72 1.67
C ASP A 256 -8.72 9.24 2.04
N SER A 257 -9.37 8.93 3.18
CA SER A 257 -9.57 7.56 3.66
C SER A 257 -10.86 6.94 3.14
N TYR A 258 -11.87 7.71 2.73
CA TYR A 258 -13.16 7.15 2.29
C TYR A 258 -13.07 6.44 0.94
N GLU A 259 -12.32 6.97 -0.02
CA GLU A 259 -12.17 6.30 -1.33
C GLU A 259 -11.48 4.93 -1.16
N LEU A 260 -10.44 4.87 -0.33
CA LEU A 260 -9.79 3.61 0.03
C LEU A 260 -10.74 2.69 0.79
N PHE A 261 -11.46 3.20 1.80
CA PHE A 261 -12.38 2.39 2.59
C PHE A 261 -13.53 1.81 1.75
N MET A 262 -14.03 2.56 0.77
CA MET A 262 -14.99 2.07 -0.23
C MET A 262 -14.43 0.89 -1.03
N ALA A 263 -13.18 0.99 -1.50
CA ALA A 263 -12.51 -0.12 -2.19
C ALA A 263 -12.40 -1.37 -1.31
N LEU A 264 -12.10 -1.19 -0.01
CA LEU A 264 -12.02 -2.29 0.95
C LEU A 264 -13.40 -2.95 1.19
N LEU A 265 -14.49 -2.17 1.25
CA LEU A 265 -15.85 -2.70 1.35
C LEU A 265 -16.25 -3.50 0.10
N LEU A 266 -15.96 -2.99 -1.11
CA LEU A 266 -16.20 -3.72 -2.36
C LEU A 266 -15.44 -5.05 -2.38
N LEU A 267 -14.16 -5.03 -2.01
CA LEU A 267 -13.37 -6.25 -1.97
C LEU A 267 -13.88 -7.22 -0.89
N ALA A 268 -14.32 -6.71 0.26
CA ALA A 268 -14.91 -7.50 1.33
C ALA A 268 -16.24 -8.16 0.91
N SER A 269 -17.11 -7.48 0.16
CA SER A 269 -18.36 -8.07 -0.33
C SER A 269 -18.09 -9.27 -1.24
N ILE A 270 -17.04 -9.18 -2.07
CA ILE A 270 -16.61 -10.27 -2.95
C ILE A 270 -15.97 -11.40 -2.15
N LYS A 271 -15.04 -11.10 -1.24
CA LYS A 271 -14.21 -12.09 -0.55
C LYS A 271 -14.94 -12.84 0.57
N TYR A 272 -15.86 -12.17 1.26
CA TYR A 272 -16.66 -12.79 2.32
C TYR A 272 -18.06 -13.20 1.88
N ASP A 273 -18.41 -12.96 0.61
CA ASP A 273 -19.74 -13.20 0.05
C ASP A 273 -20.86 -12.61 0.92
N ASP A 274 -20.65 -11.35 1.35
CA ASP A 274 -21.55 -10.62 2.25
C ASP A 274 -21.93 -9.28 1.61
N GLU A 275 -23.10 -9.26 0.97
CA GLU A 275 -23.66 -8.10 0.24
C GLU A 275 -23.84 -6.86 1.14
N ARG A 276 -23.89 -7.04 2.47
CA ARG A 276 -23.96 -5.92 3.42
C ARG A 276 -22.83 -4.93 3.19
N TYR A 277 -21.62 -5.40 2.87
CA TYR A 277 -20.48 -4.51 2.64
C TYR A 277 -20.69 -3.57 1.45
N GLU A 278 -21.35 -4.06 0.40
CA GLU A 278 -21.68 -3.25 -0.78
C GLU A 278 -22.78 -2.21 -0.45
N GLN A 279 -23.82 -2.63 0.27
CA GLN A 279 -24.91 -1.73 0.70
C GLN A 279 -24.40 -0.58 1.60
N LEU A 280 -23.37 -0.84 2.41
CA LEU A 280 -22.76 0.17 3.28
C LEU A 280 -22.04 1.29 2.51
N ILE A 281 -21.66 1.07 1.25
CA ILE A 281 -20.98 2.08 0.42
C ILE A 281 -21.89 3.28 0.16
N GLU A 282 -23.19 3.04 0.00
CA GLU A 282 -24.19 4.10 -0.22
C GLU A 282 -24.32 5.04 0.98
N LYS A 283 -23.95 4.56 2.17
CA LYS A 283 -23.96 5.35 3.41
C LYS A 283 -22.65 6.13 3.64
N LEU A 284 -21.59 5.86 2.87
CA LEU A 284 -20.32 6.57 3.04
C LEU A 284 -20.42 8.02 2.55
N PRO A 285 -19.81 8.99 3.25
CA PRO A 285 -19.77 10.36 2.77
C PRO A 285 -18.95 10.49 1.47
N GLY A 286 -19.52 11.14 0.46
CA GLY A 286 -18.78 11.55 -0.75
C GLY A 286 -18.45 10.44 -1.76
N THR A 287 -18.98 9.22 -1.60
CA THR A 287 -18.59 8.02 -2.37
C THR A 287 -19.33 7.80 -3.69
N ASN A 288 -20.34 8.61 -4.04
CA ASN A 288 -21.05 8.46 -5.31
C ASN A 288 -20.43 9.30 -6.46
N LYS A 289 -19.11 9.21 -6.65
CA LYS A 289 -18.51 9.67 -7.90
C LYS A 289 -18.49 8.49 -8.85
N LYS A 290 -19.48 8.39 -9.74
CA LYS A 290 -19.47 7.44 -10.88
C LYS A 290 -18.13 7.44 -11.63
N SER A 291 -17.41 8.56 -11.59
CA SER A 291 -16.08 8.76 -12.18
C SER A 291 -14.89 8.32 -11.31
N SER A 292 -15.09 7.79 -10.10
CA SER A 292 -13.97 7.27 -9.30
C SER A 292 -13.33 6.08 -10.01
N ARG A 293 -11.99 6.09 -10.05
CA ARG A 293 -11.16 5.03 -10.62
C ARG A 293 -11.35 3.70 -9.88
N VAL A 294 -11.75 3.73 -8.61
CA VAL A 294 -12.00 2.53 -7.81
C VAL A 294 -13.02 1.62 -8.50
N ASN A 295 -14.03 2.18 -9.16
CA ASN A 295 -15.06 1.42 -9.88
C ASN A 295 -14.50 0.64 -11.08
N LEU A 296 -13.34 1.01 -11.61
CA LEU A 296 -12.66 0.29 -12.70
C LEU A 296 -11.76 -0.83 -12.17
N VAL A 297 -11.17 -0.63 -10.99
CA VAL A 297 -10.19 -1.56 -10.38
C VAL A 297 -10.90 -2.64 -9.56
N TYR A 298 -12.01 -2.29 -8.91
CA TYR A 298 -12.86 -3.18 -8.11
C TYR A 298 -14.30 -3.06 -8.58
N PRO A 299 -14.66 -3.63 -9.75
CA PRO A 299 -16.02 -3.53 -10.26
C PRO A 299 -16.99 -4.29 -9.34
N ALA A 300 -18.17 -3.72 -9.10
CA ALA A 300 -19.27 -4.40 -8.41
C ALA A 300 -19.66 -5.70 -9.13
N LYS A 301 -20.15 -6.69 -8.38
CA LYS A 301 -20.70 -7.92 -8.98
C LYS A 301 -21.90 -7.51 -9.85
N LYS A 302 -21.93 -7.99 -11.10
CA LYS A 302 -23.08 -7.86 -12.01
C LYS A 302 -24.13 -8.90 -11.70
#